data_AF-A0A514WWY9-F1
#
_entry.id   AF-A0A514WWY9-F1
#
_cell.length_a   1.000
_cell.length_b   1.000
_cell.length_c   1.000
_cell.angle_alpha   90.00
_cell.angle_beta   90.00
_cell.angle_gamma   90.00
#
_symmetry.space_group_name_H-M   'P 1'
#
loop_
_entity.id
_entity.type
_entity.pdbx_description
1 polymer ?
#
loop_
_entity_poly.entity_id
_entity_poly.type
_entity_poly.pdbx_seq_one_letter_code
_entity_poly.pdbx_strand_id
1 'polypeptide(L)'
;MKKIFLISLPLVLLGLTAFASTTYTQGSGSASGYCRGNDYFCPRNLQDRSERDGKYQAEFQCRMDSGNPLSFTNRCNTYCSPNYIPPDQNAYVQCRSTCTVQCQIKQ
;
A
#
# COMPACT_ATOMS: atom_id res chain seq x y z
N MET A 1 -5.63 -63.64 -29.68
CA MET A 1 -5.84 -63.27 -28.27
C MET A 1 -5.34 -61.84 -28.07
N LYS A 2 -6.24 -60.92 -27.70
CA LYS A 2 -6.01 -59.47 -27.51
C LYS A 2 -5.45 -59.22 -26.11
N LYS A 3 -4.31 -58.52 -25.99
CA LYS A 3 -4.00 -57.65 -24.84
C LYS A 3 -3.16 -56.46 -25.34
N ILE A 4 -3.86 -55.44 -25.83
CA ILE A 4 -3.30 -54.10 -26.00
C ILE A 4 -3.13 -53.56 -24.58
N PHE A 5 -1.89 -53.52 -24.10
CA PHE A 5 -1.58 -52.85 -22.84
C PHE A 5 -1.64 -51.34 -23.11
N LEU A 6 -2.81 -50.77 -22.82
CA LEU A 6 -3.00 -49.34 -22.61
C LEU A 6 -2.12 -48.89 -21.44
N ILE A 7 -0.88 -48.49 -21.73
CA ILE A 7 -0.08 -47.68 -20.82
C ILE A 7 -0.18 -46.24 -21.32
N SER A 8 -1.40 -45.72 -21.26
CA SER A 8 -1.73 -44.32 -21.46
C SER A 8 -2.21 -43.78 -20.12
N LEU A 9 -1.33 -43.06 -19.40
CA LEU A 9 -1.47 -42.27 -18.15
C LEU A 9 -0.46 -42.70 -17.10
N PRO A 10 0.76 -42.11 -17.11
CA PRO A 10 1.01 -41.20 -16.00
C PRO A 10 1.72 -39.90 -16.41
N LEU A 11 1.64 -39.49 -17.68
CA LEU A 11 2.28 -38.24 -18.14
C LEU A 11 1.44 -36.97 -17.95
N VAL A 12 0.20 -37.09 -17.45
CA VAL A 12 -0.74 -35.96 -17.31
C VAL A 12 -0.68 -35.31 -15.91
N LEU A 13 0.01 -35.92 -14.94
CA LEU A 13 0.01 -35.42 -13.54
C LEU A 13 1.19 -34.53 -13.15
N LEU A 14 2.13 -34.22 -14.06
CA LEU A 14 3.32 -33.41 -13.75
C LEU A 14 3.20 -31.91 -14.11
N GLY A 15 2.05 -31.44 -14.61
CA GLY A 15 1.95 -30.11 -15.22
C GLY A 15 1.23 -29.01 -14.41
N LEU A 16 0.66 -29.31 -13.24
CA LEU A 16 -0.26 -28.39 -12.55
C LEU A 16 0.19 -28.00 -11.15
N THR A 17 1.46 -27.61 -10.99
CA THR A 17 1.80 -26.70 -9.89
C THR A 17 1.56 -25.29 -10.40
N ALA A 18 0.32 -24.82 -10.31
CA ALA A 18 0.04 -23.39 -10.36
C ALA A 18 0.74 -22.76 -9.14
N PHE A 19 1.94 -22.22 -9.35
CA PHE A 19 2.64 -21.48 -8.33
C PHE A 19 1.85 -20.21 -8.08
N ALA A 20 1.18 -20.15 -6.92
CA ALA A 20 0.53 -18.91 -6.51
C ALA A 20 1.62 -17.85 -6.33
N SER A 21 1.71 -16.87 -7.23
CA SER A 21 2.72 -15.82 -7.17
C SER A 21 2.21 -14.67 -6.32
N THR A 22 3.05 -14.19 -5.41
CA THR A 22 2.76 -12.98 -4.64
C THR A 22 3.31 -11.77 -5.38
N THR A 23 2.43 -10.82 -5.71
CA THR A 23 2.81 -9.57 -6.37
C THR A 23 2.57 -8.40 -5.43
N TYR A 24 3.35 -7.33 -5.56
CA TYR A 24 3.21 -6.12 -4.76
C TYR A 24 2.92 -4.94 -5.67
N THR A 25 1.87 -4.19 -5.35
CA THR A 25 1.56 -2.93 -6.00
C THR A 25 1.59 -1.78 -5.01
N GLN A 26 1.75 -0.56 -5.49
CA GLN A 26 1.95 0.60 -4.63
C GLN A 26 0.99 1.74 -4.99
N GLY A 27 0.45 2.38 -3.94
CA GLY A 27 -0.24 3.64 -4.00
C GLY A 27 0.52 4.69 -3.20
N SER A 28 0.28 5.96 -3.52
CA SER A 28 0.89 7.10 -2.86
C SER A 28 -0.17 8.13 -2.53
N GLY A 29 -0.02 8.78 -1.38
CA GLY A 29 -0.87 9.90 -1.01
C GLY A 29 -0.05 11.02 -0.41
N SER A 30 -0.54 12.25 -0.55
CA SER A 30 0.10 13.41 0.02
C SER A 30 -0.91 14.43 0.49
N ALA A 31 -0.67 15.02 1.65
CA ALA A 31 -1.48 16.09 2.18
C ALA A 31 -0.59 17.21 2.70
N SER A 32 -1.03 18.45 2.56
CA SER A 32 -0.34 19.61 3.12
C SER A 32 -1.33 20.55 3.78
N GLY A 33 -0.86 21.30 4.77
CA GLY A 33 -1.66 22.28 5.49
C GLY A 33 -0.81 23.19 6.34
N TYR A 34 -1.47 24.11 7.03
CA TYR A 34 -0.84 25.00 8.00
C TYR A 34 -1.24 24.54 9.40
N CYS A 35 -0.25 24.13 10.21
CA CYS A 35 -0.45 23.66 11.58
C CYS A 35 0.04 24.71 12.56
N ARG A 36 -0.67 24.92 13.65
CA ARG A 36 -0.21 25.82 14.72
C ARG A 36 0.92 25.15 15.51
N GLY A 37 1.85 25.93 16.04
CA GLY A 37 2.82 25.44 17.02
C GLY A 37 2.13 24.70 18.18
N ASN A 38 2.67 23.55 18.58
CA ASN A 38 2.12 22.63 19.59
C ASN A 38 0.79 21.93 19.23
N ASP A 39 0.29 22.07 18.00
CA ASP A 39 -0.86 21.28 17.52
C ASP A 39 -0.38 19.92 16.98
N TYR A 40 -0.38 18.90 17.84
CA TYR A 40 -0.04 17.52 17.45
C TYR A 40 -1.12 16.85 16.59
N PHE A 41 -2.35 17.37 16.58
CA PHE A 41 -3.45 16.79 15.81
C PHE A 41 -3.34 17.14 14.33
N CYS A 42 -2.89 18.35 14.00
CA CYS A 42 -2.78 18.78 12.61
C CYS A 42 -1.80 17.94 11.77
N PRO A 43 -0.53 17.70 12.18
CA PRO A 43 0.39 16.82 11.44
C PRO A 43 -0.13 15.39 11.32
N ARG A 44 -0.80 14.87 12.36
CA ARG A 44 -1.44 13.55 12.35
C ARG A 44 -2.59 13.48 11.35
N ASN A 45 -3.46 14.48 11.30
CA ASN A 45 -4.55 14.52 10.32
C ASN A 45 -4.02 14.56 8.88
N LEU A 46 -2.94 15.32 8.62
CA LEU A 46 -2.27 15.29 7.32
C LEU A 46 -1.73 13.89 6.99
N GLN A 47 -1.15 13.21 7.98
CA GLN A 47 -0.72 11.82 7.84
C GLN A 47 -1.86 10.88 7.50
N ASP A 48 -2.94 10.90 8.28
CA ASP A 48 -4.11 10.05 8.10
C ASP A 48 -4.77 10.25 6.73
N ARG A 49 -4.81 11.49 6.24
CA ARG A 49 -5.29 11.82 4.89
C ARG A 49 -4.37 11.25 3.83
N SER A 50 -3.06 11.49 3.92
CA SER A 50 -2.10 10.94 2.97
C SER A 50 -2.08 9.40 2.95
N GLU A 51 -2.28 8.76 4.09
CA GLU A 51 -2.39 7.29 4.17
C GLU A 51 -3.67 6.79 3.51
N ARG A 52 -4.80 7.46 3.76
CA ARG A 52 -6.09 7.11 3.15
C ARG A 52 -6.04 7.20 1.63
N ASP A 53 -5.48 8.28 1.10
CA ASP A 53 -5.33 8.48 -0.35
C ASP A 53 -4.41 7.41 -0.95
N GLY A 54 -3.29 7.11 -0.28
CA GLY A 54 -2.38 6.04 -0.68
C GLY A 54 -3.03 4.65 -0.65
N LYS A 55 -3.85 4.35 0.36
CA LYS A 55 -4.62 3.09 0.47
C LYS A 55 -5.63 2.98 -0.66
N TYR A 56 -6.39 4.04 -0.93
CA TYR A 56 -7.36 4.06 -2.01
C TYR A 56 -6.70 3.77 -3.36
N GLN A 57 -5.56 4.41 -3.64
CA GLN A 57 -4.82 4.17 -4.88
C GLN A 57 -4.25 2.74 -4.93
N ALA A 58 -3.66 2.25 -3.84
CA ALA A 58 -3.10 0.90 -3.78
C ALA A 58 -4.18 -0.18 -3.95
N GLU A 59 -5.36 0.03 -3.35
CA GLU A 59 -6.51 -0.87 -3.47
C GLU A 59 -7.05 -0.89 -4.90
N PHE A 60 -7.21 0.29 -5.52
CA PHE A 60 -7.63 0.40 -6.91
C PHE A 60 -6.67 -0.36 -7.83
N GLN A 61 -5.36 -0.17 -7.67
CA GLN A 61 -4.36 -0.87 -8.48
C GLN A 61 -4.38 -2.38 -8.21
N CYS A 62 -4.53 -2.81 -6.96
CA CYS A 62 -4.65 -4.22 -6.60
C CYS A 62 -5.82 -4.91 -7.30
N ARG A 63 -6.97 -4.23 -7.36
CA ARG A 63 -8.16 -4.72 -8.05
C ARG A 63 -7.94 -4.79 -9.56
N MET A 64 -7.25 -3.81 -10.16
CA MET A 64 -6.90 -3.81 -11.58
C MET A 64 -5.95 -4.95 -11.95
N ASP A 65 -5.01 -5.29 -11.06
CA ASP A 65 -4.04 -6.39 -11.25
C ASP A 65 -4.67 -7.79 -10.99
N SER A 66 -6.01 -7.87 -11.02
CA SER A 66 -6.84 -9.07 -10.79
C SER A 66 -6.60 -9.75 -9.43
N GLY A 67 -6.09 -8.99 -8.47
CA GLY A 67 -5.75 -9.46 -7.14
C GLY A 67 -6.84 -9.23 -6.12
N ASN A 68 -7.08 -10.21 -5.24
CA ASN A 68 -7.68 -9.92 -3.94
C ASN A 68 -6.57 -9.39 -3.01
N PRO A 69 -6.72 -8.18 -2.42
CA PRO A 69 -5.74 -7.64 -1.51
C PRO A 69 -5.64 -8.53 -0.26
N LEU A 70 -4.44 -9.03 0.03
CA LEU A 70 -4.15 -9.82 1.24
C LEU A 70 -3.88 -8.92 2.44
N SER A 71 -3.02 -7.92 2.23
CA SER A 71 -2.56 -7.01 3.27
C SER A 71 -2.08 -5.70 2.70
N PHE A 72 -2.13 -4.65 3.52
CA PHE A 72 -1.58 -3.34 3.23
C PHE A 72 -0.47 -3.00 4.20
N THR A 73 0.65 -2.48 3.69
CA THR A 73 1.73 -1.92 4.51
C THR A 73 1.96 -0.48 4.11
N ASN A 74 2.04 0.43 5.08
CA ASN A 74 2.22 1.86 4.86
C ASN A 74 3.58 2.35 5.38
N ARG A 75 4.16 3.32 4.69
CA ARG A 75 5.30 4.13 5.15
C ARG A 75 4.97 5.58 4.94
N CYS A 76 4.95 6.34 6.03
CA CYS A 76 4.56 7.74 6.02
C CYS A 76 5.69 8.61 6.56
N ASN A 77 5.83 9.78 5.98
CA ASN A 77 6.74 10.81 6.44
C ASN A 77 6.01 12.15 6.49
N THR A 78 6.06 12.81 7.66
CA THR A 78 5.47 14.13 7.86
C THR A 78 6.56 15.11 8.24
N TYR A 79 6.60 16.23 7.54
CA TYR A 79 7.57 17.30 7.73
C TYR A 79 6.85 18.64 7.90
N CYS A 80 7.35 19.50 8.78
CA CYS A 80 6.82 20.85 9.01
C CYS A 80 7.92 21.89 8.90
N SER A 81 7.66 23.02 8.24
CA SER A 81 8.63 24.08 8.06
C SER A 81 8.10 25.41 8.62
N PRO A 82 8.85 26.07 9.52
CA PRO A 82 9.99 25.54 10.28
C PRO A 82 9.64 24.33 11.19
N ASN A 83 10.64 23.48 11.46
CA ASN A 83 10.51 22.32 12.38
C ASN A 83 10.36 22.73 13.86
N TYR A 84 10.63 24.00 14.17
CA TYR A 84 10.57 24.57 15.51
C TYR A 84 9.88 25.92 15.45
N ILE A 85 8.85 26.09 16.27
CA ILE A 85 8.25 27.38 16.59
C ILE A 85 8.52 27.63 18.07
N PRO A 86 9.03 28.81 18.47
CA PRO A 86 9.16 29.16 19.87
C PRO A 86 7.82 29.01 20.61
N PRO A 87 7.83 28.53 21.87
CA PRO A 87 6.65 28.61 22.72
C PRO A 87 6.15 30.07 22.78
N ASP A 88 4.83 30.26 22.90
CA ASP A 88 4.13 31.56 22.97
C ASP A 88 3.91 32.32 21.66
N GLN A 89 4.23 31.71 20.51
CA GLN A 89 3.91 32.28 19.19
C GLN A 89 2.68 31.59 18.57
N ASN A 90 1.68 32.38 18.17
CA ASN A 90 0.54 31.90 17.35
C ASN A 90 0.95 31.73 15.86
N ALA A 91 2.13 31.17 15.63
CA ALA A 91 2.62 30.96 14.28
C ALA A 91 2.05 29.65 13.71
N TYR A 92 1.67 29.72 12.44
CA TYR A 92 1.32 28.55 11.65
C TYR A 92 2.55 28.12 10.84
N VAL A 93 2.92 26.84 10.93
CA VAL A 93 3.94 26.21 10.11
C VAL A 93 3.31 25.45 8.96
N GLN A 94 3.96 25.47 7.81
CA GLN A 94 3.53 24.65 6.70
C GLN A 94 3.97 23.21 6.95
N CYS A 95 3.02 22.28 7.00
CA CYS A 95 3.29 20.86 7.13
C CYS A 95 2.89 20.12 5.85
N ARG A 96 3.65 19.08 5.54
CA ARG A 96 3.39 18.16 4.43
C ARG A 96 3.61 16.73 4.92
N SER A 97 2.63 15.88 4.66
CA SER A 97 2.73 14.44 4.81
C SER A 97 2.71 13.75 3.46
N THR A 98 3.53 12.72 3.33
CA THR A 98 3.57 11.80 2.19
C THR A 98 3.56 10.37 2.70
N CYS A 99 2.67 9.54 2.16
CA CYS A 99 2.61 8.13 2.48
C CYS A 99 2.72 7.29 1.20
N THR A 100 3.47 6.19 1.30
CA THR A 100 3.46 5.10 0.33
C THR A 100 2.77 3.91 0.98
N VAL A 101 1.80 3.33 0.28
CA VAL A 101 1.07 2.15 0.73
C VAL A 101 1.28 1.05 -0.28
N GLN A 102 1.74 -0.11 0.18
CA GLN A 102 1.90 -1.29 -0.66
C GLN A 102 0.75 -2.24 -0.38
N CYS A 103 0.21 -2.83 -1.44
CA CYS A 103 -0.83 -3.84 -1.40
C CYS A 103 -0.27 -5.15 -1.93
N GLN A 104 -0.43 -6.22 -1.14
CA GLN A 104 0.02 -7.56 -1.48
C GLN A 104 -1.11 -8.33 -2.18
N ILE A 105 -0.80 -8.94 -3.31
CA ILE A 105 -1.72 -9.72 -4.15
C ILE A 105 -1.27 -11.17 -4.16
N LYS A 106 -2.23 -12.11 -4.10
CA LYS A 106 -2.02 -13.51 -4.46
C LYS A 106 -2.65 -13.77 -5.82
N GLN A 107 -1.83 -14.15 -6.80
CA GLN A 107 -2.26 -14.62 -8.11
C GLN A 107 -2.30 -16.15 -8.14
#